data_AF-A0A3B9L4V8-F1
#
_entry.id   AF-A0A3B9L4V8-F1
#
_cell.length_a   1.000
_cell.length_b   1.000
_cell.length_c   1.000
_cell.angle_alpha   90.00
_cell.angle_beta   90.00
_cell.angle_gamma   90.00
#
_symmetry.space_group_name_H-M   'P 1'
#
loop_
_entity.id
_entity.type
_entity.pdbx_description
1 polymer ?
#
loop_
_entity_poly.entity_id
_entity_poly.type
_entity_poly.pdbx_seq_one_letter_code
_entity_poly.pdbx_strand_id
1 'polypeptide(L)' 'MVKIAVVYHSGYGHTEAQAKAVSRGVAKVADADVHLLSTEQAQEQW' A
#
# COMPACT_ATOMS: atom_id res chain seq x y z
N MET A 1 -5.23 14.62 -8.80
CA MET A 1 -4.42 13.49 -8.35
C MET A 1 -4.68 13.17 -6.89
N VAL A 2 -5.30 12.03 -6.63
CA VAL A 2 -5.56 11.50 -5.28
C VAL A 2 -4.37 10.64 -4.85
N LYS A 3 -3.81 10.89 -3.66
CA LYS A 3 -2.71 10.10 -3.10
C LYS A 3 -3.24 9.14 -2.05
N ILE A 4 -2.94 7.86 -2.19
CA ILE A 4 -3.42 6.80 -1.30
C ILE A 4 -2.21 6.08 -0.71
N ALA A 5 -2.13 6.05 0.62
CA ALA A 5 -1.18 5.20 1.33
C ALA A 5 -1.86 3.88 1.69
N VAL A 6 -1.26 2.75 1.31
CA VAL A 6 -1.63 1.42 1.77
C VAL A 6 -0.56 0.98 2.75
N VAL A 7 -0.84 1.10 4.04
CA VAL A 7 0.07 0.69 5.11
C VAL A 7 -0.37 -0.67 5.65
N TYR A 8 0.56 -1.63 5.76
CA TYR A 8 0.26 -2.97 6.24
C TYR A 8 1.33 -3.53 7.18
N HIS A 9 0.94 -4.45 8.04
CA HIS A 9 1.85 -5.34 8.76
C HIS A 9 1.65 -6.78 8.28
N SER A 10 2.72 -7.56 8.15
CA SER A 10 2.62 -8.97 7.81
C SER A 10 3.76 -9.81 8.38
N GLY A 11 3.46 -10.70 9.32
CA GLY A 11 4.46 -11.62 9.86
C GLY A 11 4.80 -12.79 8.91
N TYR A 12 3.81 -13.31 8.19
CA TYR A 12 3.95 -14.48 7.30
C TYR A 12 3.73 -14.17 5.81
N GLY A 13 3.51 -12.91 5.45
CA GLY A 13 3.34 -12.47 4.05
C GLY A 13 1.91 -12.56 3.49
N HIS A 14 0.95 -13.16 4.19
CA HIS A 14 -0.43 -13.23 3.70
C HIS A 14 -1.06 -11.83 3.54
N THR A 15 -0.93 -10.96 4.54
CA THR A 15 -1.41 -9.58 4.47
C THR A 15 -0.67 -8.77 3.42
N GLU A 16 0.63 -9.00 3.26
CA GLU A 16 1.40 -8.37 2.19
C GLU A 16 0.85 -8.72 0.80
N ALA A 17 0.51 -10.00 0.58
CA ALA A 17 -0.10 -10.44 -0.68
C ALA A 17 -1.43 -9.71 -0.96
N GLN A 18 -2.25 -9.50 0.09
CA GLN A 18 -3.49 -8.73 -0.01
C GLN A 18 -3.22 -7.24 -0.25
N ALA A 19 -2.28 -6.62 0.46
CA ALA A 19 -1.94 -5.21 0.31
C ALA A 19 -1.41 -4.91 -1.11
N LYS A 20 -0.61 -5.82 -1.68
CA LYS A 20 -0.19 -5.78 -3.09
C LYS A 20 -1.39 -5.89 -4.04
N ALA A 21 -2.40 -6.70 -3.73
CA ALA A 21 -3.62 -6.79 -4.53
C ALA A 21 -4.44 -5.49 -4.49
N VAL A 22 -4.56 -4.87 -3.32
CA VAL A 22 -5.21 -3.56 -3.14
C VAL A 22 -4.46 -2.49 -3.94
N SER A 23 -3.12 -2.41 -3.82
CA SER A 23 -2.30 -1.45 -4.57
C SER A 23 -2.47 -1.59 -6.09
N ARG A 24 -2.48 -2.83 -6.60
CA ARG A 24 -2.80 -3.10 -8.02
C ARG A 24 -4.21 -2.66 -8.41
N GLY A 25 -5.16 -2.65 -7.48
CA GLY A 25 -6.50 -2.12 -7.68
C GLY A 25 -6.49 -0.59 -7.80
N VAL A 26 -5.78 0.10 -6.90
CA VAL A 26 -5.64 1.56 -6.92
C VAL A 26 -5.01 2.03 -8.23
N ALA A 27 -3.97 1.34 -8.72
CA ALA A 27 -3.29 1.68 -9.97
C ALA A 27 -4.20 1.62 -11.22
N LYS A 28 -5.42 1.06 -11.12
CA LYS A 28 -6.41 1.05 -12.22
C LYS A 28 -7.35 2.24 -12.20
N VAL A 29 -7.34 3.03 -11.13
CA VAL A 29 -8.21 4.21 -10.98
C VAL A 29 -7.51 5.41 -11.61
N ALA A 30 -8.21 6.11 -12.51
CA ALA A 30 -7.67 7.29 -13.15
C ALA A 30 -7.36 8.38 -12.11
N ASP A 31 -6.22 9.06 -12.28
CA ASP A 31 -5.75 10.15 -11.40
C ASP A 31 -5.55 9.75 -9.93
N ALA A 32 -5.30 8.46 -9.66
CA ALA A 32 -4.92 7.93 -8.35
C ALA A 32 -3.46 7.44 -8.34
N ASP A 33 -2.73 7.79 -7.29
CA ASP A 33 -1.37 7.35 -7.03
C ASP A 33 -1.32 6.58 -5.71
N VAL A 34 -0.55 5.49 -5.67
CA VAL A 34 -0.51 4.58 -4.51
C VAL A 34 0.90 4.43 -3.95
N HIS A 35 1.02 4.61 -2.64
CA HIS A 35 2.23 4.34 -1.90
C HIS A 35 2.00 3.14 -0.97
N LEU A 36 2.66 2.02 -1.27
CA LEU A 36 2.54 0.77 -0.52
C LEU A 36 3.70 0.68 0.47
N LEU A 37 3.39 0.63 1.77
CA LEU A 37 4.36 0.69 2.84
C LEU A 37 4.09 -0.43 3.86
N SER A 38 5.15 -1.08 4.33
CA SER A 38 5.09 -1.81 5.60
C SER A 38 4.94 -0.81 6.76
N THR A 39 4.47 -1.28 7.93
CA THR A 39 4.40 -0.48 9.15
C THR A 39 5.74 0.11 9.56
N GLU A 40 6.82 -0.64 9.34
CA GLU A 40 8.20 -0.25 9.63
C GLU A 40 8.63 0.91 8.72
N GLN A 41 8.37 0.81 7.41
CA GLN A 41 8.67 1.87 6.44
C GLN A 41 7.83 3.14 6.66
N ALA A 42 6.55 2.98 7.02
CA ALA A 42 5.66 4.11 7.26
C ALA A 42 6.12 4.98 8.44
N GLN A 43 6.74 4.37 9.46
CA GLN A 43 7.27 5.10 10.60
C GLN A 43 8.45 6.03 10.23
N GLU A 44 9.20 5.68 9.18
CA GLU A 44 10.36 6.46 8.70
C GLU A 44 9.97 7.57 7.70
N GLN A 45 8.78 7.47 7.10
CA GLN A 45 8.39 8.24 5.92
C GLN A 45 7.08 9.03 6.10
N TRP A 46 6.71 9.35 7.35
CA TRP A 46 5.55 10.19 7.64
C TRP A 46 5.72 11.63 7.14
#